data_AF-A2RP54-F1
#
_entry.id   AF-A2RP54-F1
#
_cell.length_a   1.000
_cell.length_b   1.000
_cell.length_c   1.000
_cell.angle_alpha   90.00
_cell.angle_beta   90.00
_cell.angle_gamma   90.00
#
_symmetry.space_group_name_H-M   'P 1'
#
loop_
_entity.id
_entity.type
_entity.pdbx_description
1 polymer ?
#
loop_
_entity_poly.entity_id
_entity_poly.type
_entity_poly.pdbx_seq_one_letter_code
_entity_poly.pdbx_strand_id
1 'polypeptide(L)'
;MNKTEFNIRLYLSGVMEPWTDRIDSTGKETPQRFILNAMTELFDSLSDEDKELIKLRYVERMTLSEVASRYLLNERTIRNHTNPAIKQVKEIIKQGTEQAQHAREVD
;
A
#
# COMPACT_ATOMS: atom_id res chain seq x y z
N MET A 1 -13.11 5.97 -2.70
CA MET A 1 -11.78 5.41 -2.36
C MET A 1 -11.48 4.28 -3.32
N ASN A 2 -10.35 4.34 -4.02
CA ASN A 2 -9.96 3.28 -4.97
C ASN A 2 -9.23 2.13 -4.24
N LYS A 3 -9.05 0.97 -4.91
CA LYS A 3 -8.43 -0.23 -4.33
C LYS A 3 -7.02 0.04 -3.79
N THR A 4 -6.22 0.83 -4.51
CA THR A 4 -4.86 1.20 -4.09
C THR A 4 -4.88 2.01 -2.81
N GLU A 5 -5.70 3.07 -2.76
CA GLU A 5 -5.87 3.93 -1.58
C GLU A 5 -6.37 3.14 -0.37
N PHE A 6 -7.30 2.21 -0.57
CA PHE A 6 -7.79 1.33 0.50
C PHE A 6 -6.68 0.43 1.07
N ASN A 7 -5.90 -0.24 0.23
CA ASN A 7 -4.83 -1.13 0.68
C ASN A 7 -3.72 -0.35 1.40
N ILE A 8 -3.33 0.83 0.89
CA ILE A 8 -2.36 1.69 1.57
C ILE A 8 -2.86 2.09 2.96
N ARG A 9 -4.13 2.46 3.10
CA ARG A 9 -4.71 2.78 4.40
C ARG A 9 -4.73 1.60 5.34
N LEU A 10 -5.19 0.43 4.87
CA LEU A 10 -5.21 -0.78 5.69
C LEU A 10 -3.80 -1.11 6.20
N TYR A 11 -2.80 -1.01 5.34
CA TYR A 11 -1.41 -1.26 5.69
C TYR A 11 -0.90 -0.23 6.71
N LEU A 12 -0.95 1.08 6.39
CA LEU A 12 -0.41 2.14 7.23
C LEU A 12 -1.17 2.36 8.56
N SER A 13 -2.39 1.86 8.67
CA SER A 13 -3.13 1.87 9.95
C SER A 13 -2.81 0.67 10.84
N GLY A 14 -1.98 -0.28 10.37
CA GLY A 14 -1.68 -1.52 11.10
C GLY A 14 -2.84 -2.52 11.13
N VAL A 15 -3.91 -2.29 10.37
CA VAL A 15 -5.10 -3.17 10.35
C VAL A 15 -4.90 -4.37 9.43
N MET A 16 -4.04 -4.25 8.41
CA MET A 16 -3.84 -5.30 7.43
C MET A 16 -3.29 -6.60 8.03
N GLU A 17 -2.28 -6.51 8.90
CA GLU A 17 -1.65 -7.67 9.54
C GLU A 17 -2.63 -8.52 10.36
N PRO A 18 -3.32 -7.98 11.38
CA PRO A 18 -4.27 -8.78 12.17
C PRO A 18 -5.46 -9.29 11.35
N TRP A 19 -5.79 -8.64 10.23
CA TRP A 19 -6.82 -9.15 9.31
C TRP A 19 -6.31 -10.33 8.48
N THR A 20 -5.09 -10.23 7.94
CA THR A 20 -4.42 -11.32 7.22
C THR A 20 -4.22 -12.53 8.13
N ASP A 21 -3.76 -12.33 9.37
CA ASP A 21 -3.54 -13.42 10.34
C ASP A 21 -4.82 -14.20 10.66
N ARG A 22 -5.99 -13.53 10.65
CA ARG A 22 -7.28 -14.22 10.84
C ARG A 22 -7.68 -15.08 9.64
N ILE A 23 -7.24 -14.73 8.44
CA ILE A 23 -7.59 -15.44 7.20
C ILE A 23 -6.64 -16.61 6.98
N ASP A 24 -5.36 -16.43 7.32
CA ASP A 24 -4.28 -17.38 7.12
C ASP A 24 -4.30 -18.50 8.18
N SER A 25 -5.29 -19.37 8.07
CA SER A 25 -5.52 -20.51 8.98
C SER A 25 -4.96 -21.83 8.46
N THR A 26 -4.45 -21.86 7.23
CA THR A 26 -4.16 -23.10 6.48
C THR A 26 -2.68 -23.33 6.20
N GLY A 27 -1.79 -22.40 6.57
CA GLY A 27 -0.33 -22.55 6.42
C GLY A 27 0.18 -22.52 4.96
N LYS A 28 -0.71 -22.27 3.99
CA LYS A 28 -0.34 -21.92 2.61
C LYS A 28 -0.41 -20.40 2.47
N GLU A 29 0.56 -19.80 1.78
CA GLU A 29 0.56 -18.36 1.54
C GLU A 29 -0.73 -17.95 0.83
N THR A 30 -1.57 -17.20 1.53
CA THR A 30 -2.79 -16.64 0.96
C THR A 30 -2.45 -15.41 0.11
N PRO A 31 -3.28 -15.06 -0.89
CA PRO A 31 -3.14 -13.81 -1.63
C PRO A 31 -3.04 -12.57 -0.72
N GLN A 32 -3.74 -12.58 0.41
CA GLN A 32 -3.70 -11.52 1.41
C GLN A 32 -2.33 -11.46 2.13
N ARG A 33 -1.75 -12.63 2.45
CA ARG A 33 -0.39 -12.73 3.02
C ARG A 33 0.66 -12.25 2.04
N PHE A 34 0.56 -12.64 0.77
CA PHE A 34 1.44 -12.14 -0.28
C PHE A 34 1.40 -10.60 -0.37
N ILE A 35 0.20 -10.00 -0.42
CA ILE A 35 0.05 -8.54 -0.46
C ILE A 35 0.64 -7.89 0.78
N LEU A 36 0.40 -8.43 1.98
CA LEU A 36 0.96 -7.91 3.22
C LEU A 36 2.49 -7.94 3.19
N ASN A 37 3.09 -9.08 2.89
CA ASN A 37 4.54 -9.25 2.87
C ASN A 37 5.21 -8.30 1.86
N ALA A 38 4.69 -8.24 0.63
CA ALA A 38 5.24 -7.37 -0.40
C ALA A 38 5.05 -5.87 -0.08
N MET A 39 3.95 -5.50 0.59
CA MET A 39 3.76 -4.15 1.10
C MET A 39 4.75 -3.84 2.22
N THR A 40 5.01 -4.77 3.13
CA THR A 40 6.01 -4.63 4.19
C THR A 40 7.39 -4.38 3.61
N GLU A 41 7.85 -5.23 2.68
CA GLU A 41 9.14 -5.06 2.02
C GLU A 41 9.24 -3.72 1.28
N LEU A 42 8.19 -3.35 0.53
CA LEU A 42 8.14 -2.06 -0.16
C LEU A 42 8.29 -0.92 0.84
N PHE A 43 7.46 -0.87 1.88
CA PHE A 43 7.46 0.24 2.81
C PHE A 43 8.74 0.26 3.64
N ASP A 44 9.31 -0.87 4.06
CA ASP A 44 10.59 -0.91 4.77
C ASP A 44 11.74 -0.34 3.94
N SER A 45 11.68 -0.47 2.60
CA SER A 45 12.68 0.11 1.69
C SER A 45 12.54 1.62 1.48
N LEU A 46 11.41 2.23 1.86
CA LEU A 46 11.17 3.66 1.68
C LEU A 46 11.88 4.50 2.75
N SER A 47 12.28 5.71 2.36
CA SER A 47 12.74 6.72 3.31
C SER A 47 11.60 7.15 4.24
N ASP A 48 11.94 7.68 5.42
CA ASP A 48 10.95 8.22 6.36
C ASP A 48 10.17 9.39 5.75
N GLU A 49 10.81 10.19 4.89
CA GLU A 49 10.17 11.28 4.15
C GLU A 49 9.13 10.73 3.16
N ASP A 50 9.47 9.70 2.37
CA ASP A 50 8.51 9.09 1.44
C ASP A 50 7.32 8.48 2.19
N LYS A 51 7.58 7.77 3.29
CA LYS A 51 6.53 7.19 4.16
C LYS A 51 5.59 8.28 4.70
N GLU A 52 6.14 9.38 5.20
CA GLU A 52 5.35 10.48 5.74
C GLU A 52 4.52 11.16 4.66
N LEU A 53 5.11 11.46 3.50
CA LEU A 53 4.39 12.06 2.37
C LEU A 53 3.25 11.14 1.88
N ILE A 54 3.47 9.83 1.84
CA ILE A 54 2.41 8.87 1.53
C ILE A 54 1.32 8.88 2.62
N LYS A 55 1.69 8.89 3.90
CA LYS A 55 0.73 8.93 5.02
C LYS A 55 -0.16 10.16 4.95
N LEU A 56 0.41 11.36 4.75
CA LEU A 56 -0.36 12.59 4.61
C LEU A 56 -1.34 12.53 3.44
N ARG A 57 -0.90 11.98 2.31
CA ARG A 57 -1.70 11.90 1.09
C ARG A 57 -2.82 10.86 1.19
N TYR A 58 -2.52 9.69 1.77
CA TYR A 58 -3.39 8.52 1.68
C TYR A 58 -4.10 8.20 2.99
N VAL A 59 -3.52 8.47 4.16
CA VAL A 59 -4.18 8.30 5.46
C VAL A 59 -4.93 9.58 5.83
N GLU A 60 -4.23 10.72 5.87
CA GLU A 60 -4.81 12.02 6.28
C GLU A 60 -5.61 12.72 5.18
N ARG A 61 -5.64 12.16 3.96
CA ARG A 61 -6.42 12.65 2.81
C ARG A 61 -6.05 14.05 2.33
N MET A 62 -4.86 14.54 2.66
CA MET A 62 -4.42 15.84 2.20
C MET A 62 -4.23 15.86 0.68
N THR A 63 -4.69 16.92 0.04
CA THR A 63 -4.39 17.27 -1.36
C THR A 63 -2.90 17.55 -1.54
N LEU A 64 -2.42 17.56 -2.79
CA LEU A 64 -1.01 17.87 -3.05
C LEU A 64 -0.68 19.29 -2.62
N SER A 65 -1.62 20.22 -2.83
CA SER A 65 -1.47 21.63 -2.47
C SER A 65 -1.41 21.81 -0.96
N GLU A 66 -2.20 21.06 -0.18
CA GLU A 66 -2.15 21.11 1.29
C GLU A 66 -0.82 20.55 1.82
N VAL A 67 -0.32 19.43 1.29
CA VAL A 67 0.98 18.88 1.68
C VAL A 67 2.12 19.82 1.25
N ALA A 68 2.04 20.37 0.03
CA ALA A 68 2.99 21.35 -0.49
C ALA A 68 3.07 22.58 0.41
N SER A 69 1.93 23.14 0.80
CA SER A 69 1.85 24.29 1.68
C SER A 69 2.40 23.98 3.07
N ARG A 70 2.14 22.79 3.63
CA ARG A 70 2.58 22.41 4.98
C ARG A 70 4.09 22.21 5.07
N TYR A 71 4.73 21.69 4.02
CA TYR A 71 6.16 21.38 4.00
C TYR A 71 7.01 22.37 3.18
N LEU A 72 6.39 23.43 2.64
CA LEU A 72 7.04 24.38 1.72
C LEU A 72 7.72 23.68 0.53
N LEU A 73 7.07 22.62 0.03
CA LEU A 73 7.53 21.81 -1.10
C LEU A 73 6.69 22.10 -2.35
N ASN A 74 7.23 21.75 -3.52
CA ASN A 74 6.45 21.75 -4.75
C ASN A 74 5.61 20.48 -4.86
N GLU A 75 4.40 20.57 -5.44
CA GLU A 75 3.57 19.39 -5.73
C GLU A 75 4.30 18.35 -6.57
N ARG A 76 5.17 18.80 -7.49
CA ARG A 76 6.01 17.93 -8.31
C ARG A 76 6.97 17.10 -7.46
N THR A 77 7.58 17.72 -6.45
CA THR A 77 8.46 17.02 -5.51
C THR A 77 7.69 15.94 -4.77
N ILE A 78 6.53 16.28 -4.20
CA ILE A 78 5.67 15.31 -3.50
C ILE A 78 5.30 14.14 -4.43
N ARG A 79 4.92 14.42 -5.68
CA ARG A 79 4.63 13.37 -6.68
C ARG A 79 5.84 12.48 -6.94
N ASN A 80 7.05 13.05 -7.02
CA ASN A 80 8.26 12.26 -7.26
C ASN A 80 8.57 11.33 -6.09
N HIS A 81 8.31 11.76 -4.86
CA HIS A 81 8.44 10.91 -3.66
C HIS A 81 7.35 9.82 -3.61
N THR A 82 6.09 10.17 -3.84
CA THR A 82 5.00 9.21 -3.63
C THR A 82 4.76 8.28 -4.83
N ASN A 83 4.81 8.78 -6.07
CA ASN A 83 4.36 8.02 -7.24
C ASN A 83 5.07 6.69 -7.48
N PRO A 84 6.40 6.57 -7.27
CA PRO A 84 7.09 5.29 -7.44
C PRO A 84 6.52 4.20 -6.53
N ALA A 85 6.33 4.49 -5.23
CA ALA A 85 5.72 3.56 -4.28
C ALA A 85 4.27 3.23 -4.69
N ILE A 86 3.47 4.22 -5.05
CA ILE A 86 2.07 4.01 -5.46
C ILE A 86 1.96 3.13 -6.72
N LYS A 87 2.92 3.24 -7.64
CA LYS A 87 3.00 2.34 -8.80
C LYS A 87 3.29 0.91 -8.37
N GLN A 88 4.25 0.70 -7.47
CA GLN A 88 4.57 -0.63 -6.95
C GLN A 88 3.41 -1.27 -6.18
N VAL A 89 2.71 -0.50 -5.34
CA VAL A 89 1.49 -0.97 -4.65
C VAL A 89 0.44 -1.48 -5.63
N LYS A 90 0.24 -0.80 -6.77
CA LYS A 90 -0.71 -1.25 -7.79
C LYS A 90 -0.32 -2.61 -8.38
N GLU A 91 0.97 -2.82 -8.65
CA GLU A 91 1.46 -4.10 -9.17
C GLU A 91 1.34 -5.22 -8.13
N ILE A 92 1.68 -4.96 -6.87
CA ILE A 92 1.52 -5.93 -5.77
C ILE A 92 0.05 -6.39 -5.67
N ILE A 93 -0.88 -5.42 -5.66
CA ILE A 93 -2.32 -5.73 -5.58
C ILE A 93 -2.79 -6.53 -6.80
N LYS A 94 -2.26 -6.22 -7.99
CA LYS A 94 -2.58 -6.93 -9.22
C LYS A 94 -2.13 -8.38 -9.13
N GLN A 95 -0.86 -8.63 -8.78
CA GLN A 95 -0.29 -9.96 -8.63
C GLN A 95 -1.03 -10.79 -7.58
N GLY A 96 -1.31 -10.23 -6.40
CA GLY A 96 -2.10 -10.93 -5.39
C GLY A 96 -3.52 -11.26 -5.88
N THR A 97 -4.12 -10.42 -6.72
CA THR A 97 -5.46 -10.72 -7.29
C THR A 97 -5.40 -11.85 -8.32
N GLU A 98 -4.36 -11.89 -9.15
CA GLU A 98 -4.14 -12.95 -10.15
C GLU A 98 -3.90 -14.30 -9.46
N GLN A 99 -3.10 -14.34 -8.39
CA GLN A 99 -2.93 -15.53 -7.56
C GLN A 99 -4.26 -16.05 -6.99
N ALA A 100 -5.13 -15.15 -6.51
CA ALA A 100 -6.44 -15.50 -5.99
C ALA A 100 -7.38 -16.06 -7.08
N GLN A 101 -7.25 -15.61 -8.33
CA GLN A 101 -8.04 -16.12 -9.45
C GLN A 101 -7.58 -17.52 -9.84
N HIS A 102 -6.27 -17.73 -10.02
CA HIS A 102 -5.72 -19.05 -10.33
C HIS A 102 -6.03 -20.10 -9.26
N ALA A 103 -5.97 -19.74 -7.97
CA ALA A 103 -6.34 -20.66 -6.90
C ALA A 103 -7.80 -21.14 -6.98
N ARG A 104 -8.72 -20.32 -7.51
CA ARG A 104 -10.14 -20.68 -7.70
C ARG A 104 -10.42 -21.49 -8.96
N GLU A 105 -9.51 -21.46 -9.93
CA GLU A 105 -9.64 -22.21 -11.19
C GLU A 105 -9.09 -23.65 -11.09
N VAL A 106 -8.24 -23.89 -10.09
CA VAL A 106 -7.57 -25.19 -9.86
C VAL A 106 -8.29 -26.05 -8.81
N ASP A 107 -9.17 -25.44 -8.00
CA ASP A 107 -10.10 -26.11 -7.07
C ASP A 107 -11.42 -26.51 -7.76
#